data_AF-A0A6B3EGJ3-F1
#
_entry.id   AF-A0A6B3EGJ3-F1
#
_cell.length_a   1.000
_cell.length_b   1.000
_cell.length_c   1.000
_cell.angle_alpha   90.00
_cell.angle_beta   90.00
_cell.angle_gamma   90.00
#
_symmetry.space_group_name_H-M   'P 1'
#
loop_
_entity.id
_entity.type
_entity.pdbx_description
1 polymer ?
#
loop_
_entity_poly.entity_id
_entity_poly.type
_entity_poly.pdbx_seq_one_letter_code
_entity_poly.pdbx_strand_id
1 'polypeptide(L)'
;MVGVDEYATHKGRVYGTVLVDVDTRRPVDLLPDREASSLAAWLAKRPGIEIVCRDRAPFFAEGATAGVPQATQVADRWHLWHNLREVAERAVARHRQRLHVLVPDREGKAEPPAPPEEKADSPWRSERFASRVRGRHATVHALLEAGHSRRSIGRQLNMTHRTVKSLAAAVRPEDLFPGQWQHNRTL
;
A
#
# COMPACT_ATOMS: atom_id res chain seq x y z
N MET A 1 -3.05 -10.09 27.05
CA MET A 1 -3.58 -8.96 26.25
C MET A 1 -4.11 -9.47 24.92
N VAL A 2 -5.17 -8.87 24.35
CA VAL A 2 -5.63 -9.21 22.98
C VAL A 2 -5.34 -8.08 21.99
N GLY A 3 -4.86 -8.46 20.82
CA GLY A 3 -4.70 -7.63 19.63
C GLY A 3 -5.89 -7.81 18.72
N VAL A 4 -6.46 -6.72 18.21
CA VAL A 4 -7.61 -6.69 17.30
C VAL A 4 -7.21 -5.92 16.05
N ASP A 5 -7.28 -6.57 14.90
CA ASP A 5 -6.97 -5.96 13.61
C ASP A 5 -7.89 -6.49 12.51
N GLU A 6 -7.92 -5.79 11.38
CA GLU A 6 -8.65 -6.24 10.20
C GLU A 6 -7.74 -7.16 9.35
N TYR A 7 -8.30 -8.25 8.83
CA TYR A 7 -7.67 -9.03 7.77
C TYR A 7 -8.55 -9.06 6.53
N ALA A 8 -7.92 -9.24 5.37
CA ALA A 8 -8.64 -9.38 4.11
C ALA A 8 -8.28 -10.71 3.44
N THR A 9 -9.28 -11.55 3.20
CA THR A 9 -9.09 -12.76 2.35
C THR A 9 -9.05 -12.38 0.87
N HIS A 10 -9.83 -11.36 0.49
CA HIS A 10 -9.76 -10.70 -0.80
C HIS A 10 -9.79 -9.20 -0.61
N LYS A 11 -8.64 -8.54 -0.76
CA LYS A 11 -8.48 -7.10 -0.59
C LYS A 11 -9.56 -6.32 -1.37
N GLY A 12 -10.22 -5.40 -0.69
CA GLY A 12 -11.31 -4.58 -1.26
C GLY A 12 -12.67 -5.28 -1.38
N ARG A 13 -12.83 -6.52 -0.92
CA ARG A 13 -14.09 -7.28 -1.03
C ARG A 13 -14.51 -7.92 0.28
N VAL A 14 -13.63 -8.75 0.85
CA VAL A 14 -13.95 -9.57 2.02
C VAL A 14 -12.95 -9.26 3.12
N TYR A 15 -13.48 -8.68 4.20
CA TYR A 15 -12.75 -8.29 5.39
C TYR A 15 -13.33 -9.00 6.60
N GLY A 16 -12.47 -9.39 7.53
CA GLY A 16 -12.82 -9.96 8.82
C GLY A 16 -11.94 -9.40 9.92
N THR A 17 -12.16 -9.86 11.15
CA THR A 17 -11.38 -9.44 12.31
C THR A 17 -10.43 -10.53 12.73
N VAL A 18 -9.14 -10.23 12.86
CA VAL A 18 -8.15 -11.13 13.43
C VAL A 18 -7.90 -10.77 14.88
N LEU A 19 -7.93 -11.80 15.73
CA LEU A 19 -7.70 -11.68 17.16
C LEU A 19 -6.41 -12.41 17.51
N VAL A 20 -5.49 -11.71 18.15
CA VAL A 20 -4.13 -12.19 18.44
C VAL A 20 -3.87 -12.08 19.93
N ASP A 21 -3.30 -13.11 20.53
CA ASP A 21 -2.70 -12.97 21.85
C ASP A 21 -1.37 -12.23 21.67
N VAL A 22 -1.28 -11.02 22.21
CA VAL A 22 -0.12 -10.14 22.02
C VAL A 22 1.11 -10.70 22.75
N ASP A 23 0.90 -11.41 23.86
CA ASP A 23 1.96 -11.94 24.70
C ASP A 23 2.62 -13.14 24.01
N THR A 24 1.80 -14.05 23.47
CA THR A 24 2.30 -15.25 22.76
C THR A 24 2.54 -15.03 21.28
N ARG A 25 2.08 -13.90 20.72
CA ARG A 25 2.11 -13.55 19.29
C ARG A 25 1.42 -14.59 18.41
N ARG A 26 0.33 -15.19 18.90
CA ARG A 26 -0.41 -16.23 18.18
C ARG A 26 -1.82 -15.76 17.86
N PRO A 27 -2.34 -16.04 16.65
CA PRO A 27 -3.76 -15.89 16.37
C PRO A 27 -4.57 -16.74 17.35
N VAL A 28 -5.58 -16.14 17.96
CA VAL A 28 -6.54 -16.79 18.87
C VAL A 28 -7.83 -17.09 18.13
N ASP A 29 -8.28 -16.18 17.27
CA ASP A 29 -9.52 -16.36 16.51
C ASP A 29 -9.58 -15.49 15.25
N LEU A 30 -10.50 -15.82 14.35
CA LEU A 30 -10.84 -15.06 13.15
C LEU A 30 -12.36 -14.88 13.09
N LEU A 31 -12.83 -13.65 13.19
CA LEU A 31 -14.23 -13.33 12.99
C LEU A 31 -14.50 -13.07 11.50
N PRO A 32 -15.65 -13.51 10.97
CA PRO A 32 -15.95 -13.45 9.53
C PRO A 32 -16.26 -12.03 9.03
N ASP A 33 -16.38 -11.06 9.93
CA ASP A 33 -16.80 -9.70 9.67
C ASP A 33 -15.95 -8.68 10.46
N ARG A 34 -16.30 -7.40 10.27
CA ARG A 34 -15.71 -6.23 10.95
C ARG A 34 -16.76 -5.50 11.78
N GLU A 35 -17.69 -6.22 12.38
CA GLU A 35 -18.79 -5.63 13.13
C GLU A 35 -18.45 -5.49 14.62
N ALA A 36 -18.87 -4.36 15.20
CA ALA A 36 -18.74 -4.10 16.62
C ALA A 36 -19.45 -5.18 17.47
N SER A 37 -20.62 -5.63 17.01
CA SER A 37 -21.44 -6.69 17.63
C SER A 37 -20.68 -8.02 17.73
N SER A 38 -20.07 -8.46 16.64
CA SER A 38 -19.29 -9.70 16.58
C SER A 38 -18.08 -9.66 17.51
N LEU A 39 -17.34 -8.55 17.51
CA LEU A 39 -16.24 -8.35 18.44
C LEU A 39 -16.71 -8.33 19.90
N ALA A 40 -17.78 -7.59 20.20
CA ALA A 40 -18.33 -7.49 21.55
C ALA A 40 -18.76 -8.87 22.08
N ALA A 41 -19.47 -9.65 21.28
CA ALA A 41 -19.89 -11.00 21.64
C ALA A 41 -18.70 -11.94 21.88
N TRP A 42 -17.60 -11.77 21.16
CA TRP A 42 -16.39 -12.55 21.37
C TRP A 42 -15.66 -12.17 22.66
N LEU A 43 -15.55 -10.86 22.95
CA LEU A 43 -14.90 -10.32 24.14
C LEU A 43 -15.68 -10.61 25.42
N ALA A 44 -17.01 -10.55 25.38
CA ALA A 44 -17.88 -10.83 26.53
C ALA A 44 -17.71 -12.26 27.07
N LYS A 45 -17.31 -13.22 26.22
CA LYS A 45 -17.00 -14.60 26.62
C LYS A 45 -15.64 -14.74 27.31
N ARG A 46 -14.86 -13.66 27.39
CA ARG A 46 -13.47 -13.64 27.89
C ARG A 46 -13.26 -12.45 28.84
N PRO A 47 -13.91 -12.43 30.01
CA PRO A 47 -13.87 -11.30 30.94
C PRO A 47 -12.48 -11.04 31.54
N GLY A 48 -11.55 -12.00 31.46
CA GLY A 48 -10.16 -11.86 31.92
C GLY A 48 -9.25 -11.07 30.97
N ILE A 49 -9.77 -10.56 29.85
CA ILE A 49 -9.01 -9.64 28.99
C ILE A 49 -8.97 -8.27 29.65
N GLU A 50 -7.78 -7.86 30.11
CA GLU A 50 -7.57 -6.57 30.77
C GLU A 50 -7.14 -5.46 29.79
N ILE A 51 -6.55 -5.84 28.65
CA ILE A 51 -6.05 -4.90 27.65
C ILE A 51 -6.47 -5.35 26.25
N VAL A 52 -7.07 -4.42 25.52
CA VAL A 52 -7.42 -4.56 24.10
C VAL A 52 -6.54 -3.59 23.29
N CYS A 53 -5.52 -4.13 22.64
CA CYS A 53 -4.71 -3.42 21.66
C CYS A 53 -5.43 -3.49 20.31
N ARG A 54 -5.92 -2.38 19.78
CA ARG A 54 -6.70 -2.36 18.54
C ARG A 54 -6.19 -1.34 17.53
N ASP A 55 -6.53 -1.53 16.27
CA ASP A 55 -6.44 -0.46 15.29
C ASP A 55 -7.30 0.77 15.70
N ARG A 56 -7.32 1.81 14.85
CA ARG A 56 -8.06 3.05 15.12
C ARG A 56 -9.48 3.09 14.55
N ALA A 57 -10.01 1.98 14.07
CA ALA A 57 -11.35 1.90 13.52
C ALA A 57 -12.42 2.10 14.61
N PRO A 58 -13.47 2.91 14.35
CA PRO A 58 -14.53 3.17 15.34
C PRO A 58 -15.25 1.90 15.81
N PHE A 59 -15.55 0.98 14.90
CA PHE A 59 -16.29 -0.24 15.22
C PHE A 59 -15.55 -1.18 16.18
N PHE A 60 -14.20 -1.21 16.16
CA PHE A 60 -13.45 -1.96 17.17
C PHE A 60 -13.43 -1.26 18.53
N ALA A 61 -13.45 0.07 18.56
CA ALA A 61 -13.61 0.81 19.82
C ALA A 61 -14.98 0.55 20.45
N GLU A 62 -16.03 0.59 19.64
CA GLU A 62 -17.40 0.29 20.06
C GLU A 62 -17.53 -1.15 20.55
N GLY A 63 -17.03 -2.12 19.78
CA GLY A 63 -17.07 -3.54 20.15
C GLY A 63 -16.28 -3.85 21.43
N ALA A 64 -15.11 -3.23 21.61
CA ALA A 64 -14.33 -3.36 22.84
C ALA A 64 -15.06 -2.76 24.05
N THR A 65 -15.62 -1.57 23.90
CA THR A 65 -16.39 -0.89 24.96
C THR A 65 -17.61 -1.70 25.38
N ALA A 66 -18.31 -2.32 24.42
CA ALA A 66 -19.49 -3.13 24.70
C ALA A 66 -19.16 -4.52 25.28
N GLY A 67 -18.13 -5.19 24.76
CA GLY A 67 -17.82 -6.57 25.12
C GLY A 67 -16.97 -6.72 26.38
N VAL A 68 -16.12 -5.74 26.68
CA VAL A 68 -15.21 -5.78 27.83
C VAL A 68 -14.93 -4.36 28.36
N PRO A 69 -15.96 -3.66 28.89
CA PRO A 69 -15.87 -2.25 29.29
C PRO A 69 -14.79 -1.94 30.33
N GLN A 70 -14.39 -2.94 31.13
CA GLN A 70 -13.32 -2.83 32.11
C GLN A 70 -11.91 -2.84 31.49
N ALA A 71 -11.75 -3.30 30.25
CA ALA A 71 -10.43 -3.41 29.63
C ALA A 71 -9.90 -2.04 29.19
N THR A 72 -8.60 -1.83 29.39
CA THR A 72 -7.92 -0.67 28.84
C THR A 72 -7.75 -0.84 27.34
N GLN A 73 -8.24 0.14 26.57
CA GLN A 73 -8.02 0.18 25.13
C GLN A 73 -6.72 0.92 24.80
N VAL A 74 -5.85 0.26 24.04
CA VAL A 74 -4.56 0.81 23.59
C VAL A 74 -4.54 0.83 22.06
N ALA A 75 -4.05 1.92 21.49
CA ALA A 75 -3.86 1.99 20.05
C ALA A 75 -2.69 1.10 19.61
N ASP A 76 -2.91 0.32 18.56
CA ASP A 76 -1.88 -0.52 17.98
C ASP A 76 -0.67 0.29 17.50
N ARG A 77 0.51 -0.20 17.88
CA ARG A 77 1.78 0.48 17.63
C ARG A 77 2.10 0.56 16.15
N TRP A 78 1.81 -0.48 15.38
CA TRP A 78 2.11 -0.48 13.95
C TRP A 78 1.30 0.62 13.23
N HIS A 79 0.01 0.73 13.55
CA HIS A 79 -0.86 1.77 13.00
C HIS A 79 -0.37 3.18 13.34
N LEU A 80 0.12 3.42 14.56
CA LEU A 80 0.66 4.73 14.94
C LEU A 80 1.89 5.10 14.09
N TRP A 81 2.85 4.19 13.97
CA TRP A 81 4.06 4.43 13.18
C TRP A 81 3.78 4.54 11.68
N HIS A 82 2.90 3.70 11.16
CA HIS A 82 2.52 3.73 9.75
C HIS A 82 1.86 5.07 9.39
N ASN A 83 0.87 5.50 10.17
CA ASN A 83 0.19 6.78 9.96
C ASN A 83 1.16 7.98 10.07
N LEU A 84 2.05 7.96 11.08
CA LEU A 84 3.05 9.02 11.24
C LEU A 84 3.98 9.09 10.02
N ARG A 85 4.48 7.94 9.57
CA ARG A 85 5.35 7.83 8.39
C ARG A 85 4.65 8.37 7.15
N GLU A 86 3.41 7.96 6.88
CA GLU A 86 2.67 8.44 5.70
C GLU A 86 2.41 9.94 5.72
N VAL A 87 2.13 10.52 6.88
CA VAL A 87 1.96 11.97 7.02
C VAL A 87 3.28 12.69 6.79
N ALA A 88 4.37 12.21 7.40
CA ALA A 88 5.70 12.79 7.24
C ALA A 88 6.15 12.74 5.77
N GLU A 89 5.98 11.60 5.09
CA GLU A 89 6.31 11.45 3.67
C GLU A 89 5.51 12.43 2.80
N ARG A 90 4.20 12.58 3.04
CA ARG A 90 3.38 13.56 2.30
C ARG A 90 3.80 15.00 2.56
N ALA A 91 4.15 15.34 3.80
CA ALA A 91 4.61 16.68 4.16
C ALA A 91 5.94 17.00 3.47
N VAL A 92 6.92 16.09 3.55
CA VAL A 92 8.22 16.24 2.88
C VAL A 92 8.04 16.34 1.36
N ALA A 93 7.23 15.47 0.76
CA ALA A 93 6.96 15.50 -0.68
C ALA A 93 6.33 16.83 -1.12
N ARG A 94 5.39 17.37 -0.34
CA ARG A 94 4.77 18.68 -0.59
C ARG A 94 5.76 19.83 -0.52
N HIS A 95 6.74 19.75 0.38
CA HIS A 95 7.74 20.81 0.58
C HIS A 95 9.08 20.54 -0.11
N ARG A 96 9.17 19.53 -0.98
CA ARG A 96 10.42 19.10 -1.63
C ARG A 96 11.19 20.25 -2.30
N GLN A 97 10.49 21.21 -2.90
CA GLN A 97 11.12 22.35 -3.59
C GLN A 97 11.85 23.29 -2.62
N ARG A 98 11.33 23.42 -1.39
CA ARG A 98 11.97 24.24 -0.35
C ARG A 98 13.17 23.53 0.28
N LEU A 99 13.23 22.21 0.20
CA LEU A 99 14.34 21.39 0.67
C LEU A 99 15.49 21.32 -0.35
N HIS A 100 15.28 21.74 -1.59
CA HIS A 100 16.32 21.74 -2.64
C HIS A 100 17.49 22.67 -2.31
N VAL A 101 17.25 23.71 -1.49
CA VAL A 101 18.28 24.66 -1.03
C VAL A 101 19.29 24.00 -0.08
N LEU A 102 18.94 22.85 0.53
CA LEU A 102 19.78 22.15 1.51
C LEU A 102 20.59 20.99 0.91
N VAL A 103 20.40 20.70 -0.38
CA VAL A 103 21.16 19.67 -1.10
C VAL A 103 22.08 20.41 -2.06
N PRO A 104 23.43 20.34 -1.89
CA PRO A 104 24.33 20.91 -2.87
C PRO A 104 23.99 20.32 -4.24
N ASP A 105 23.93 21.19 -5.25
CA ASP A 105 23.64 20.77 -6.61
C ASP A 105 24.64 19.66 -6.97
N ARG A 106 24.11 18.48 -7.31
CA ARG A 106 24.95 17.51 -7.99
C ARG A 106 25.17 18.09 -9.38
N GLU A 107 26.32 18.73 -9.57
CA GLU A 107 26.82 19.09 -10.89
C GLU A 107 26.63 17.88 -11.82
N GLY A 108 25.80 18.04 -12.86
CA GLY A 108 25.57 17.01 -13.89
C GLY A 108 24.22 16.29 -13.88
N LYS A 109 23.10 16.96 -13.59
CA LYS A 109 21.80 16.51 -14.15
C LYS A 109 21.40 17.40 -15.30
N ALA A 110 21.54 16.88 -16.53
CA ALA A 110 20.89 17.43 -17.70
C ALA A 110 19.40 17.68 -17.41
N GLU A 111 18.94 18.86 -17.79
CA GLU A 111 17.59 19.34 -17.58
C GLU A 111 16.58 18.36 -18.21
N PRO A 112 15.61 17.82 -17.45
CA PRO A 112 14.53 17.05 -18.05
C PRO A 112 13.72 17.99 -18.96
N PRO A 113 13.28 17.54 -20.15
CA PRO A 113 12.44 18.37 -21.01
C PRO A 113 11.19 18.81 -20.24
N ALA A 114 10.79 20.06 -20.47
CA ALA A 114 9.64 20.68 -19.81
C ALA A 114 8.39 19.78 -19.88
N PRO A 115 7.61 19.68 -18.79
CA PRO A 115 6.37 18.91 -18.83
C PRO A 115 5.42 19.54 -19.86
N PRO A 116 4.75 18.73 -20.71
CA PRO A 116 3.68 19.23 -21.54
C PRO A 116 2.56 19.79 -20.67
N GLU A 117 2.00 20.92 -21.07
CA GLU A 117 0.87 21.57 -20.40
C GLU A 117 -0.31 20.59 -20.24
N GLU A 118 -0.81 20.50 -18.99
CA GLU A 118 -1.95 19.67 -18.61
C GLU A 118 -3.21 20.13 -19.36
N LYS A 119 -3.65 19.36 -20.37
CA LYS A 119 -5.04 19.43 -20.85
C LYS A 119 -5.94 18.62 -19.92
N ALA A 120 -6.83 19.31 -19.24
CA ALA A 120 -7.67 18.83 -18.15
C ALA A 120 -8.82 17.86 -18.52
N ASP A 121 -8.82 17.23 -19.70
CA ASP A 121 -9.91 16.33 -20.16
C ASP A 121 -9.44 14.91 -20.48
N SER A 122 -8.46 14.41 -19.73
CA SER A 122 -7.99 13.04 -19.87
C SER A 122 -8.66 12.16 -18.79
N PRO A 123 -9.41 11.09 -19.13
CA PRO A 123 -10.10 10.24 -18.15
C PRO A 123 -9.16 9.40 -17.26
N TRP A 124 -7.87 9.75 -17.20
CA TRP A 124 -6.78 8.97 -16.67
C TRP A 124 -6.21 9.59 -15.38
N ARG A 125 -6.69 9.09 -14.25
CA ARG A 125 -6.03 9.23 -12.92
C ARG A 125 -4.94 8.14 -12.84
N SER A 126 -3.84 8.16 -13.58
CA SER A 126 -2.87 9.24 -13.69
C SER A 126 -1.99 9.03 -14.94
N GLU A 127 -1.82 10.05 -15.76
CA GLU A 127 -0.80 10.09 -16.82
C GLU A 127 0.60 9.70 -16.32
N ARG A 128 0.86 9.97 -15.03
CA ARG A 128 2.05 9.55 -14.29
C ARG A 128 2.25 8.03 -14.24
N PHE A 129 1.19 7.23 -14.15
CA PHE A 129 1.29 5.77 -14.21
C PHE A 129 1.70 5.31 -15.61
N ALA A 130 1.01 5.78 -16.65
CA ALA A 130 1.31 5.43 -18.03
C ALA A 130 2.73 5.85 -18.43
N SER A 131 3.14 7.08 -18.07
CA SER A 131 4.50 7.58 -18.27
C SER A 131 5.54 6.72 -17.53
N ARG A 132 5.27 6.32 -16.28
CA ARG A 132 6.17 5.44 -15.52
C ARG A 132 6.30 4.05 -16.13
N VAL A 133 5.22 3.47 -16.65
CA VAL A 133 5.25 2.16 -17.32
C VAL A 133 6.04 2.25 -18.62
N ARG A 134 5.78 3.28 -19.45
CA ARG A 134 6.55 3.55 -20.68
C ARG A 134 8.05 3.70 -20.41
N GLY A 135 8.43 4.54 -19.45
CA GLY A 135 9.83 4.76 -19.11
C GLY A 135 10.53 3.49 -18.60
N ARG A 136 9.86 2.69 -17.77
CA ARG A 136 10.42 1.42 -17.28
C ARG A 136 10.53 0.36 -18.37
N HIS A 137 9.55 0.28 -19.27
CA HIS A 137 9.59 -0.61 -20.42
C HIS A 137 10.77 -0.27 -21.33
N ALA A 138 10.91 1.00 -21.73
CA ALA A 138 12.04 1.46 -22.55
C ALA A 138 13.40 1.17 -21.90
N THR A 139 13.54 1.43 -20.61
CA THR A 139 14.79 1.16 -19.87
C THR A 139 15.13 -0.33 -19.83
N VAL A 140 14.13 -1.21 -19.63
CA VAL A 140 14.34 -2.67 -19.61
C VAL A 140 14.73 -3.18 -21.00
N HIS A 141 14.10 -2.70 -22.06
CA HIS A 141 14.42 -3.10 -23.44
C HIS A 141 15.82 -2.63 -23.85
N ALA A 142 16.20 -1.39 -23.55
CA ALA A 142 17.55 -0.89 -23.83
C ALA A 142 18.65 -1.73 -23.12
N LEU A 143 18.42 -2.17 -21.87
CA LEU A 143 19.36 -3.03 -21.16
C LEU A 143 19.40 -4.46 -21.73
N LEU A 144 18.30 -4.97 -22.27
CA LEU A 144 18.27 -6.25 -22.96
C LEU A 144 19.04 -6.18 -24.29
N GLU A 145 18.86 -5.11 -25.05
CA GLU A 145 19.63 -4.84 -26.29
C GLU A 145 21.12 -4.70 -26.03
N ALA A 146 21.49 -4.09 -24.89
CA ALA A 146 22.86 -4.03 -24.40
C ALA A 146 23.39 -5.37 -23.83
N GLY A 147 22.62 -6.46 -23.92
CA GLY A 147 23.06 -7.82 -23.55
C GLY A 147 22.93 -8.19 -22.07
N HIS A 148 22.31 -7.34 -21.24
CA HIS A 148 22.14 -7.67 -19.82
C HIS A 148 21.10 -8.78 -19.61
N SER A 149 21.41 -9.73 -18.72
CA SER A 149 20.42 -10.74 -18.31
C SER A 149 19.30 -10.11 -17.49
N ARG A 150 18.07 -10.67 -17.59
CA ARG A 150 16.91 -10.24 -16.78
C ARG A 150 17.20 -10.20 -15.26
N ARG A 151 18.06 -11.09 -14.76
CA ARG A 151 18.51 -11.10 -13.37
C ARG A 151 19.40 -9.90 -13.04
N SER A 152 20.31 -9.54 -13.95
CA SER A 152 21.15 -8.33 -13.83
C SER A 152 20.31 -7.07 -13.80
N ILE A 153 19.33 -6.97 -14.73
CA ILE A 153 18.41 -5.84 -14.82
C ILE A 153 17.59 -5.70 -13.54
N GLY A 154 17.08 -6.80 -12.98
CA GLY A 154 16.35 -6.79 -11.71
C GLY A 154 17.19 -6.26 -10.55
N ARG A 155 18.47 -6.64 -10.46
CA ARG A 155 19.39 -6.12 -9.43
C ARG A 155 19.70 -4.64 -9.64
N GLN A 156 20.01 -4.23 -10.87
CA GLN A 156 20.39 -2.85 -11.21
C GLN A 156 19.23 -1.86 -11.02
N LEU A 157 18.01 -2.25 -11.38
CA LEU A 157 16.83 -1.39 -11.29
C LEU A 157 16.02 -1.58 -9.99
N ASN A 158 16.51 -2.42 -9.07
CA ASN A 158 15.81 -2.85 -7.86
C ASN A 158 14.36 -3.32 -8.14
N MET A 159 14.20 -4.12 -9.20
CA MET A 159 12.92 -4.66 -9.65
C MET A 159 12.81 -6.16 -9.34
N THR A 160 11.62 -6.61 -8.96
CA THR A 160 11.37 -8.04 -8.79
C THR A 160 11.50 -8.79 -10.11
N HIS A 161 11.86 -10.08 -10.06
CA HIS A 161 11.92 -10.94 -11.23
C HIS A 161 10.62 -10.94 -12.04
N ARG A 162 9.46 -10.92 -11.36
CA ARG A 162 8.14 -10.89 -12.01
C ARG A 162 7.91 -9.60 -12.80
N THR A 163 8.34 -8.46 -12.26
CA THR A 163 8.24 -7.15 -12.94
C THR A 163 9.13 -7.09 -14.17
N VAL A 164 10.39 -7.53 -14.07
CA VAL A 164 11.32 -7.55 -15.21
C VAL A 164 10.81 -8.52 -16.29
N LYS A 165 10.33 -9.70 -15.90
CA LYS A 165 9.73 -10.66 -16.83
C LYS A 165 8.54 -10.06 -17.59
N SER A 166 7.65 -9.37 -16.87
CA SER A 166 6.47 -8.72 -17.46
C SER A 166 6.85 -7.61 -18.45
N LEU A 167 7.78 -6.72 -18.07
CA LEU A 167 8.23 -5.62 -18.93
C LEU A 167 9.00 -6.12 -20.16
N ALA A 168 9.82 -7.15 -20.00
CA ALA A 168 10.58 -7.75 -21.09
C ALA A 168 9.72 -8.56 -22.08
N ALA A 169 8.58 -9.09 -21.63
CA ALA A 169 7.68 -9.88 -22.47
C ALA A 169 6.68 -9.01 -23.24
N ALA A 170 6.37 -7.81 -22.73
CA ALA A 170 5.46 -6.88 -23.39
C ALA A 170 6.14 -6.27 -24.62
N VAL A 171 5.52 -6.45 -25.79
CA VAL A 171 5.97 -5.82 -27.04
C VAL A 171 5.77 -4.32 -26.95
N ARG A 172 4.64 -3.89 -26.39
CA ARG A 172 4.32 -2.49 -26.15
C ARG A 172 4.07 -2.24 -24.67
N PRO A 173 4.45 -1.07 -24.13
CA PRO A 173 4.16 -0.73 -22.74
C PRO A 173 2.65 -0.67 -22.44
N GLU A 174 1.81 -0.44 -23.47
CA GLU A 174 0.34 -0.44 -23.35
C GLU A 174 -0.23 -1.82 -23.01
N ASP A 175 0.46 -2.91 -23.36
CA ASP A 175 0.01 -4.28 -23.09
C ASP A 175 0.00 -4.60 -21.58
N LEU A 176 0.61 -3.74 -20.76
CA LEU A 176 0.71 -3.85 -19.31
C LEU A 176 -0.38 -3.08 -18.56
N PHE A 177 -1.28 -2.42 -19.27
CA PHE A 177 -2.40 -1.70 -18.66
C PHE A 177 -3.51 -2.71 -18.29
N PRO A 178 -3.93 -2.83 -17.01
CA PRO A 178 -4.84 -3.89 -16.57
C PRO A 178 -6.22 -3.83 -17.21
N GLY A 179 -6.90 -4.99 -17.29
CA GLY A 179 -8.09 -5.29 -18.09
C GLY A 179 -9.42 -4.53 -17.82
N GLN A 180 -9.44 -3.44 -17.04
CA GLN A 180 -10.60 -2.52 -17.08
C GLN A 180 -10.71 -1.75 -18.41
N TRP A 181 -9.75 -1.95 -19.34
CA TRP A 181 -9.64 -1.23 -20.61
C TRP A 181 -9.73 -2.12 -21.86
N GLN A 182 -9.83 -3.45 -21.69
CA GLN A 182 -10.04 -4.37 -22.83
C GLN A 182 -11.50 -4.37 -23.32
N HIS A 183 -12.44 -3.76 -22.58
CA HIS A 183 -13.88 -3.84 -22.87
C HIS A 183 -14.49 -2.59 -23.53
N ASN A 184 -13.71 -1.60 -23.97
CA ASN A 184 -14.26 -0.41 -24.66
C ASN A 184 -13.72 -0.24 -26.09
N ARG A 185 -13.70 -1.34 -26.85
CA ARG A 185 -13.60 -1.29 -28.32
C ARG A 185 -14.56 -2.28 -28.96
N THR A 186 -15.85 -1.94 -28.95
CA THR A 186 -16.71 -2.13 -30.11
C THR A 186 -17.86 -1.13 -30.05
N LEU A 187 -18.21 -0.64 -31.24
CA LEU A 187 -19.23 0.35 -31.63
C LEU A 187 -20.58 0.19 -30.92
#